data_AF-A0A8T5PW47-F1
#
_entry.id   AF-A0A8T5PW47-F1
#
_cell.length_a   1.000
_cell.length_b   1.000
_cell.length_c   1.000
_cell.angle_alpha   90.00
_cell.angle_beta   90.00
_cell.angle_gamma   90.00
#
_symmetry.space_group_name_H-M   'P 1'
#
loop_
_entity.id
_entity.type
_entity.pdbx_description
1 polymer ?
#
loop_
_entity_poly.entity_id
_entity_poly.type
_entity_poly.pdbx_seq_one_letter_code
_entity_poly.pdbx_strand_id
1 'polypeptide(L)'
;MLKLTKVGKDENFPEGLEFAVQYLYFKDDQWVQIARIDNQMHESRPGTHIHILKRKKVEWTDMSFDDAKDEIMKIGDRVIKNIVDKI
;
A
#
# COMPACT_ATOMS: atom_id res chain seq x y z
N MET A 1 4.24 -1.76 -8.22
CA MET A 1 4.08 -0.45 -8.89
C MET A 1 4.34 0.65 -7.88
N LEU A 2 5.07 1.69 -8.25
CA LEU A 2 5.34 2.86 -7.40
C LEU A 2 4.76 4.10 -8.06
N LYS A 3 3.97 4.88 -7.33
CA LYS A 3 3.48 6.19 -7.75
C LYS A 3 3.76 7.20 -6.64
N LEU A 4 4.40 8.30 -6.99
CA LEU A 4 4.69 9.42 -6.09
C LEU A 4 4.39 10.72 -6.85
N THR A 5 3.58 11.58 -6.26
CA THR A 5 3.14 12.84 -6.84
C THR A 5 3.42 13.97 -5.86
N LYS A 6 4.02 15.06 -6.35
CA LYS A 6 4.17 16.28 -5.56
C LYS A 6 2.83 17.02 -5.52
N VAL A 7 2.35 17.32 -4.32
CA VAL A 7 1.08 18.03 -4.08
C VAL A 7 1.32 19.26 -3.21
N GLY A 8 0.31 20.11 -3.08
CA GLY A 8 0.35 21.21 -2.11
C GLY A 8 0.44 20.65 -0.69
N LYS A 9 1.16 21.34 0.20
CA LYS A 9 1.15 20.99 1.62
C LYS A 9 -0.19 21.39 2.23
N ASP A 10 -0.87 20.44 2.85
CA ASP A 10 -2.11 20.67 3.59
C ASP A 10 -2.25 19.67 4.76
N GLU A 11 -3.41 19.67 5.43
CA GLU A 11 -3.70 18.77 6.56
C GLU A 11 -3.71 17.29 6.17
N ASN A 12 -3.98 16.97 4.90
CA ASN A 12 -4.02 15.59 4.40
C ASN A 12 -2.63 15.12 3.94
N PHE A 13 -1.82 16.04 3.43
CA PHE A 13 -0.47 15.79 2.91
C PHE A 13 0.52 16.81 3.49
N PRO A 14 0.90 16.69 4.77
CA PRO A 14 1.77 17.67 5.44
C PRO A 14 3.16 17.80 4.80
N GLU A 15 3.65 16.70 4.20
CA GLU A 15 4.91 16.70 3.47
C GLU A 15 4.78 17.21 2.02
N GLY A 16 3.55 17.40 1.53
CA GLY A 16 3.28 17.78 0.13
C GLY A 16 3.56 16.62 -0.84
N LEU A 17 3.37 15.38 -0.36
CA LEU A 17 3.60 14.16 -1.13
C LEU A 17 2.37 13.28 -1.05
N GLU A 18 1.83 12.91 -2.21
CA GLU A 18 0.82 11.86 -2.36
C GLU A 18 1.48 10.63 -3.00
N PHE A 19 1.29 9.46 -2.42
CA PHE A 19 1.91 8.24 -2.91
C PHE A 19 1.00 7.02 -2.84
N ALA A 20 1.31 6.06 -3.71
CA ALA A 20 0.79 4.70 -3.68
C ALA A 20 1.88 3.70 -4.07
N VAL A 21 2.06 2.70 -3.23
CA VAL A 21 3.05 1.64 -3.35
C VAL A 21 2.30 0.31 -3.39
N GLN A 22 2.46 -0.46 -4.47
CA GLN A 22 1.75 -1.72 -4.68
C GLN A 22 2.70 -2.88 -4.90
N TYR A 23 2.46 -4.00 -4.20
CA TYR A 23 3.07 -5.28 -4.50
C TYR A 23 2.11 -6.10 -5.37
N LEU A 24 2.55 -6.39 -6.59
CA LEU A 24 1.79 -7.15 -7.58
C LEU A 24 2.45 -8.51 -7.76
N TYR A 25 1.64 -9.57 -7.82
CA TYR A 25 2.09 -10.92 -8.10
C TYR A 25 1.45 -11.41 -9.39
N PHE A 26 2.24 -11.99 -10.28
CA PHE A 26 1.74 -12.53 -11.54
C PHE A 26 1.44 -14.01 -11.38
N LYS A 27 0.16 -14.40 -11.52
CA LYS A 27 -0.32 -15.78 -11.44
C LYS A 27 -1.43 -15.98 -12.46
N ASP A 28 -1.45 -17.14 -13.12
CA ASP A 28 -2.52 -17.55 -14.04
C ASP A 28 -2.83 -16.50 -15.12
N ASP A 29 -1.76 -15.92 -15.71
CA ASP A 29 -1.83 -14.86 -16.73
C ASP A 29 -2.48 -13.55 -16.26
N GLN A 30 -2.52 -13.32 -14.94
CA GLN A 30 -3.12 -12.14 -14.33
C GLN A 30 -2.21 -11.50 -13.27
N TRP A 31 -2.23 -10.16 -13.21
CA TRP A 31 -1.62 -9.41 -12.12
C TRP A 31 -2.58 -9.31 -10.94
N VAL A 32 -2.20 -9.90 -9.82
CA VAL A 32 -2.95 -9.85 -8.56
C VAL A 32 -2.31 -8.84 -7.62
N GLN A 33 -3.08 -7.86 -7.15
CA GLN A 33 -2.62 -6.95 -6.10
C GLN A 33 -2.59 -7.69 -4.76
N ILE A 34 -1.38 -7.94 -4.25
CA ILE A 34 -1.17 -8.61 -2.97
C ILE A 34 -1.33 -7.62 -1.80
N ALA A 35 -0.72 -6.46 -1.95
CA ALA A 35 -0.81 -5.38 -0.98
C ALA A 35 -0.69 -4.03 -1.68
N ARG A 36 -1.25 -3.00 -1.03
CA ARG A 36 -1.11 -1.60 -1.41
C ARG A 36 -0.94 -0.76 -0.14
N ILE A 37 0.03 0.14 -0.13
CA ILE A 37 0.19 1.17 0.90
C ILE A 37 0.04 2.51 0.20
N ASP A 38 -0.82 3.37 0.69
CA ASP A 38 -1.01 4.72 0.16
C ASP A 38 -1.46 5.70 1.24
N ASN A 39 -1.31 6.99 0.96
CA ASN A 39 -1.70 8.06 1.87
C ASN A 39 -2.89 8.89 1.35
N GLN A 40 -3.65 8.33 0.40
CA GLN A 40 -4.86 8.98 -0.11
C GLN A 40 -5.95 9.04 0.98
N MET A 41 -6.89 9.96 0.84
CA MET A 41 -8.00 10.06 1.79
C MET A 41 -8.90 8.82 1.70
N HIS A 42 -9.13 8.15 2.82
CA HIS A 42 -10.00 6.98 2.92
C HIS A 42 -10.97 7.16 4.08
N GLU A 43 -12.28 6.99 3.83
CA GLU A 43 -13.34 7.18 4.86
C GLU A 43 -13.25 8.52 5.61
N SER A 44 -12.90 9.61 4.89
CA SER A 44 -12.70 10.95 5.46
C SER A 44 -11.60 11.04 6.53
N ARG A 45 -10.70 10.05 6.58
CA ARG A 45 -9.53 10.04 7.45
C ARG A 45 -8.26 10.21 6.60
N PRO A 46 -7.41 11.20 6.90
CA PRO A 46 -6.09 11.31 6.28
C PRO A 46 -5.08 10.35 6.93
N GLY A 47 -4.00 10.07 6.21
CA GLY A 47 -2.87 9.27 6.71
C GLY A 47 -2.56 8.05 5.84
N THR A 48 -1.43 7.42 6.14
CA THR A 48 -0.97 6.23 5.44
C THR A 48 -1.77 5.01 5.88
N HIS A 49 -2.16 4.19 4.93
CA HIS A 49 -2.98 3.03 5.19
C HIS A 49 -2.64 1.86 4.27
N ILE A 50 -2.86 0.66 4.80
CA ILE A 50 -2.38 -0.60 4.23
C ILE A 50 -3.59 -1.46 3.85
N HIS A 51 -3.67 -1.78 2.56
CA HIS A 51 -4.60 -2.73 1.98
C HIS A 51 -3.89 -4.05 1.75
N ILE A 52 -4.44 -5.15 2.25
CA ILE A 52 -3.89 -6.50 2.06
C ILE A 52 -4.96 -7.37 1.42
N LEU A 53 -4.57 -8.15 0.42
CA LEU A 53 -5.45 -9.09 -0.27
C LEU A 53 -6.24 -9.97 0.73
N LYS A 54 -7.55 -10.06 0.51
CA LYS A 54 -8.52 -10.81 1.35
C LYS A 54 -8.69 -10.31 2.80
N ARG A 55 -8.03 -9.22 3.22
CA ARG A 55 -8.35 -8.55 4.49
C ARG A 55 -9.41 -7.48 4.27
N LYS A 56 -10.45 -7.50 5.10
CA LYS A 56 -11.53 -6.49 5.06
C LYS A 56 -11.19 -5.20 5.79
N LYS A 57 -10.25 -5.26 6.74
CA LYS A 57 -9.86 -4.10 7.55
C LYS A 57 -8.61 -3.48 6.94
N VAL A 58 -8.68 -2.16 6.73
CA VAL A 58 -7.54 -1.31 6.38
C VAL A 58 -6.76 -1.02 7.67
N GLU A 59 -5.45 -1.22 7.63
CA GLU A 59 -4.55 -0.89 8.75
C GLU A 59 -4.03 0.54 8.55
N TRP A 60 -4.07 1.36 9.60
CA TRP A 60 -3.63 2.75 9.55
C TRP A 60 -2.29 2.90 10.26
N THR A 61 -1.38 3.65 9.68
CA THR A 61 -0.03 3.85 10.20
C THR A 61 0.49 5.22 9.78
N ASP A 62 1.45 5.75 10.53
CA ASP A 62 2.20 6.93 10.12
C ASP A 62 3.51 6.45 9.51
N MET A 63 3.71 6.73 8.22
CA MET A 63 4.77 6.10 7.43
C MET A 63 5.10 6.97 6.21
N SER A 64 6.41 7.19 6.01
CA SER A 64 6.94 7.91 4.87
C SER A 64 6.85 7.09 3.57
N PHE A 65 7.07 7.71 2.42
CA PHE A 65 7.13 7.00 1.14
C PHE A 65 8.25 5.94 1.11
N ASP A 66 9.42 6.23 1.67
CA ASP A 66 10.54 5.28 1.68
C ASP A 66 10.28 4.11 2.63
N ASP A 67 9.69 4.36 3.80
CA ASP A 67 9.25 3.29 4.69
C ASP A 67 8.16 2.43 4.03
N ALA A 68 7.25 3.03 3.27
CA ALA A 68 6.22 2.31 2.53
C ALA A 68 6.81 1.39 1.45
N LYS A 69 7.90 1.78 0.80
CA LYS A 69 8.62 0.92 -0.16
C LYS A 69 9.25 -0.30 0.52
N ASP A 70 9.86 -0.12 1.68
CA ASP A 70 10.49 -1.22 2.40
C ASP A 70 9.42 -2.16 2.99
N GLU A 71 8.34 -1.58 3.51
CA GLU A 71 7.28 -2.35 4.17
C GLU A 71 6.42 -3.15 3.18
N ILE A 72 6.15 -2.61 1.99
CA ILE A 72 5.35 -3.34 0.99
C ILE A 72 6.02 -4.67 0.59
N MET A 73 7.35 -4.71 0.54
CA MET A 73 8.10 -5.90 0.17
C MET A 73 7.95 -7.00 1.23
N LYS A 74 8.09 -6.62 2.51
CA LYS A 74 7.88 -7.55 3.64
C LYS A 74 6.46 -8.09 3.68
N ILE A 75 5.47 -7.22 3.45
CA ILE A 75 4.06 -7.63 3.43
C ILE A 75 3.80 -8.57 2.25
N GLY A 76 4.25 -8.22 1.05
CA GLY A 76 4.07 -9.00 -0.16
C GLY A 76 4.60 -10.43 -0.01
N ASP A 77 5.87 -10.56 0.39
CA ASP A 77 6.53 -11.86 0.56
C ASP A 77 5.85 -12.73 1.62
N ARG A 78 5.42 -12.11 2.74
CA ARG A 78 4.67 -12.81 3.80
C ARG A 78 3.32 -13.28 3.30
N VAL A 79 2.60 -12.48 2.52
CA VAL A 79 1.26 -12.82 2.04
C VAL A 79 1.32 -13.90 0.96
N ILE A 80 2.27 -13.83 0.03
CA ILE A 80 2.46 -14.86 -1.00
C ILE A 80 2.65 -16.24 -0.36
N LYS A 81 3.62 -16.35 0.56
CA LYS A 81 3.93 -17.60 1.28
C LYS A 81 2.74 -18.18 2.04
N ASN A 82 1.88 -17.34 2.60
CA ASN A 82 0.82 -17.77 3.51
C ASN A 82 -0.55 -17.93 2.84
N ILE A 83 -0.81 -17.19 1.76
CA ILE A 83 -2.13 -17.05 1.16
C ILE A 83 -2.15 -17.52 -0.30
N VAL A 84 -1.14 -17.21 -1.09
CA VAL A 84 -1.17 -17.43 -2.54
C VAL A 84 -0.66 -18.82 -2.93
N ASP A 85 0.39 -19.31 -2.26
CA ASP A 85 1.00 -20.62 -2.55
C ASP A 85 0.24 -21.81 -1.93
N LYS A 86 -0.79 -21.52 -1.12
CA LYS A 86 -1.73 -22.54 -0.61
C LYS A 86 -2.97 -22.70 -1.49
N ILE A 87 -2.96 -22.10 -2.69
CA ILE A 87 -4.05 -22.10 -3.68
C ILE A 87 -3.58 -22.79 -4.95
#